data_AF-A0A7Z9SLA8-F1
#
_entry.id   AF-A0A7Z9SLA8-F1
#
_cell.length_a   1.000
_cell.length_b   1.000
_cell.length_c   1.000
_cell.angle_alpha   90.00
_cell.angle_beta   90.00
_cell.angle_gamma   90.00
#
_symmetry.space_group_name_H-M   'P 1'
#
loop_
_entity.id
_entity.type
_entity.pdbx_description
1 polymer ?
#
loop_
_entity_poly.entity_id
_entity_poly.type
_entity_poly.pdbx_seq_one_letter_code
_entity_poly.pdbx_strand_id
1 'polypeptide(L)'
;PNYYAEVEISALDQLDKLSLFPLSSQDDINLLIIGTANSGQFLHPTQQIAIQQMGIGVESMNRESACRSFNLLLSDARLVGLLLL
;
A
#
# COMPACT_ATOMS: atom_id res chain seq x y z
N PRO A 1 2.19 -15.48 13.50
CA PRO A 1 1.22 -14.40 13.17
C PRO A 1 1.14 -14.27 11.65
N ASN A 2 -0.07 -14.19 11.07
CA ASN A 2 -0.23 -13.91 9.65
C ASN A 2 -0.17 -12.39 9.48
N TYR A 3 0.84 -11.89 8.76
CA TYR A 3 1.08 -10.45 8.54
C TYR A 3 0.43 -9.95 7.25
N TYR A 4 -0.68 -10.56 6.84
CA TYR A 4 -1.35 -10.24 5.58
C TYR A 4 -2.86 -10.10 5.80
N ALA A 5 -3.47 -9.20 5.04
CA ALA A 5 -4.91 -9.03 4.96
C ALA A 5 -5.31 -9.08 3.49
N GLU A 6 -6.38 -9.80 3.19
CA GLU A 6 -7.03 -9.74 1.89
C GLU A 6 -7.99 -8.54 1.87
N VAL A 7 -8.00 -7.82 0.76
CA VAL A 7 -8.86 -6.65 0.54
C VAL A 7 -9.71 -6.88 -0.71
N GLU A 8 -11.01 -6.58 -0.61
CA GLU A 8 -11.97 -6.75 -1.71
C GLU A 8 -11.95 -5.54 -2.66
N ILE A 9 -10.77 -5.18 -3.19
CA ILE A 9 -10.61 -4.12 -4.18
C ILE A 9 -10.01 -4.67 -5.47
N SER A 10 -10.58 -4.28 -6.61
CA SER A 10 -10.13 -4.73 -7.93
C SER A 10 -9.41 -3.65 -8.72
N ALA A 11 -9.46 -2.40 -8.26
CA ALA A 11 -8.86 -1.25 -8.92
C ALA A 11 -8.42 -0.18 -7.92
N LEU A 12 -7.46 0.66 -8.34
CA LEU A 12 -6.82 1.65 -7.48
C LEU A 12 -7.75 2.79 -7.07
N ASP A 13 -8.76 3.11 -7.89
CA ASP A 13 -9.79 4.11 -7.61
C ASP A 13 -10.71 3.70 -6.44
N GLN A 14 -10.79 2.39 -6.14
CA GLN A 14 -11.57 1.85 -5.03
C GLN A 14 -10.79 1.87 -3.71
N LEU A 15 -9.53 2.31 -3.71
CA LEU A 15 -8.74 2.39 -2.49
C LEU A 15 -9.21 3.56 -1.62
N ASP A 16 -9.68 3.24 -0.42
CA ASP A 16 -10.07 4.22 0.59
C ASP A 16 -9.58 3.79 1.98
N LYS A 17 -9.71 4.69 2.96
CA LYS A 17 -9.31 4.49 4.36
C LYS A 17 -9.90 3.22 4.96
N LEU A 18 -11.16 2.90 4.63
CA LEU A 18 -11.85 1.71 5.14
C LEU A 18 -11.18 0.41 4.67
N SER A 19 -10.73 0.36 3.42
CA SER A 19 -10.03 -0.80 2.86
C SER A 19 -8.64 -0.99 3.48
N LEU A 20 -8.01 0.10 3.95
CA LEU A 20 -6.71 0.08 4.63
C LEU A 20 -6.80 -0.11 6.14
N PHE A 21 -8.00 0.03 6.71
CA PHE A 21 -8.22 -0.08 8.15
C PHE A 21 -7.70 -1.40 8.76
N PRO A 22 -7.92 -2.59 8.13
CA PRO A 22 -7.41 -3.85 8.66
C PRO A 22 -5.88 -3.90 8.71
N LEU A 23 -5.19 -3.22 7.78
CA LEU A 23 -3.74 -3.14 7.75
C LEU A 23 -3.22 -2.21 8.85
N SER A 24 -3.82 -1.02 8.99
CA SER A 24 -3.42 -0.04 10.01
C SER A 24 -3.74 -0.45 11.45
N SER A 25 -4.69 -1.38 11.64
CA SER A 25 -5.11 -1.82 12.98
C SER A 25 -4.30 -2.99 13.52
N GLN A 26 -3.64 -3.76 12.64
CA GLN A 26 -2.89 -4.95 13.02
C GLN A 26 -1.41 -4.66 13.26
N ASP A 27 -0.82 -3.77 12.45
CA ASP A 27 0.57 -3.37 12.55
C ASP A 27 0.72 -1.87 12.27
N ASP A 28 1.73 -1.25 12.88
CA ASP A 28 2.12 0.10 12.52
C ASP A 28 2.77 0.07 11.13
N ILE A 29 2.14 0.74 10.16
CA ILE A 29 2.68 0.91 8.81
C ILE A 29 2.82 2.41 8.56
N ASN A 30 3.97 2.85 8.09
CA ASN A 30 4.20 4.25 7.72
C ASN A 30 4.37 4.46 6.22
N LEU A 31 4.53 3.38 5.45
CA LEU A 31 4.65 3.41 4.00
C LEU A 31 3.93 2.22 3.38
N LEU A 32 3.03 2.49 2.44
CA LEU A 32 2.33 1.49 1.65
C LEU A 32 2.81 1.55 0.19
N ILE A 33 3.40 0.45 -0.28
CA ILE A 33 3.71 0.28 -1.70
C ILE A 33 2.55 -0.45 -2.38
N ILE A 34 2.09 0.10 -3.49
CA ILE A 34 1.02 -0.49 -4.31
C ILE A 34 1.61 -0.96 -5.63
N GLY A 35 1.57 -2.27 -5.85
CA GLY A 35 1.97 -2.90 -7.10
C GLY A 35 0.77 -3.15 -8.00
N THR A 36 0.66 -2.42 -9.10
CA THR A 36 -0.39 -2.62 -10.13
C THR A 36 0.13 -3.43 -11.31
N ALA A 37 -0.74 -4.21 -11.95
CA ALA A 37 -0.38 -4.98 -13.14
C ALA A 37 0.02 -4.10 -14.35
N ASN A 38 -0.64 -2.95 -14.51
CA ASN A 38 -0.29 -1.97 -15.55
C ASN A 38 0.64 -0.89 -14.98
N SER A 39 1.69 -0.55 -15.73
CA SER A 39 2.55 0.59 -15.44
C SER A 39 1.76 1.89 -15.62
N GLY A 40 1.75 2.73 -14.57
CA GLY A 40 1.22 4.10 -14.66
C GLY A 40 -0.18 4.33 -14.07
N GLN A 41 -0.74 3.38 -13.30
CA GLN A 41 -1.88 3.71 -12.45
C GLN A 41 -1.38 4.41 -11.18
N PHE A 42 -1.78 5.66 -11.04
CA PHE A 42 -1.48 6.49 -9.87
C PHE A 42 -2.75 6.72 -9.08
N LEU A 43 -2.59 6.84 -7.76
CA LEU A 43 -3.68 7.27 -6.90
C LEU A 43 -4.13 8.66 -7.28
N HIS A 44 -5.43 8.92 -7.17
CA HIS A 44 -5.89 10.30 -7.25
C HIS A 44 -5.28 11.10 -6.09
N PRO A 45 -4.92 12.38 -6.32
CA PRO A 45 -4.33 13.22 -5.28
C PRO A 45 -5.17 13.27 -3.99
N THR A 46 -6.50 13.22 -4.13
CA THR A 46 -7.44 13.18 -3.00
C THR A 46 -7.28 11.92 -2.16
N GLN A 47 -7.13 10.75 -2.78
CA GLN A 47 -6.88 9.48 -2.08
C GLN A 47 -5.51 9.51 -1.40
N GLN A 48 -4.49 10.01 -2.10
CA GLN A 48 -3.14 10.10 -1.54
C GLN A 48 -3.10 10.99 -0.30
N ILE A 49 -3.75 12.16 -0.33
CA ILE A 49 -3.87 13.05 0.83
C ILE A 49 -4.65 12.37 1.95
N ALA A 50 -5.76 11.68 1.64
CA ALA A 50 -6.57 10.99 2.62
C ALA A 50 -5.77 9.92 3.39
N ILE A 51 -4.94 9.15 2.70
CA ILE A 51 -4.10 8.11 3.30
C ILE A 51 -2.92 8.73 4.06
N GLN A 52 -2.30 9.79 3.53
CA GLN A 52 -1.25 10.53 4.22
C GLN A 52 -1.72 11.14 5.54
N GLN A 53 -2.98 11.60 5.61
CA GLN A 53 -3.58 12.07 6.86
C GLN A 53 -3.71 10.98 7.93
N MET A 54 -3.64 9.70 7.56
CA MET A 54 -3.58 8.57 8.50
C MET A 54 -2.14 8.29 8.98
N GLY A 55 -1.14 9.07 8.54
CA GLY A 55 0.27 8.83 8.84
C GLY A 55 0.95 7.82 7.91
N ILE A 56 0.26 7.41 6.84
CA ILE A 56 0.73 6.39 5.89
C ILE A 56 1.14 7.07 4.58
N GLY A 57 2.42 7.04 4.25
CA GLY A 57 2.92 7.40 2.93
C GLY A 57 2.49 6.35 1.90
N VAL A 58 2.24 6.75 0.65
CA VAL A 58 1.81 5.81 -0.41
C VAL A 58 2.59 6.03 -1.69
N GLU A 59 3.05 4.95 -2.28
CA GLU A 59 3.71 4.92 -3.60
C GLU A 59 3.06 3.85 -4.49
N SER A 60 2.77 4.18 -5.75
CA SER A 60 2.30 3.20 -6.73
C SER A 60 3.36 2.94 -7.80
N MET A 61 3.53 1.67 -8.15
CA MET A 61 4.47 1.22 -9.17
C MET A 61 4.01 -0.12 -9.77
N ASN A 62 4.74 -0.64 -10.76
CA ASN A 62 4.42 -1.98 -11.28
C ASN A 62 4.70 -3.08 -10.23
N ARG A 63 4.01 -4.22 -10.33
CA ARG A 63 4.15 -5.34 -9.38
C ARG A 63 5.59 -5.78 -9.13
N GLU A 64 6.41 -5.87 -10.19
CA GLU A 64 7.79 -6.34 -10.07
C GLU A 64 8.66 -5.38 -9.24
N SER A 65 8.53 -4.08 -9.48
CA SER A 65 9.24 -3.04 -8.74
C SER A 65 8.72 -2.92 -7.32
N ALA A 66 7.41 -3.10 -7.12
CA ALA A 66 6.78 -3.07 -5.80
C ALA A 66 7.34 -4.17 -4.89
N CYS A 67 7.38 -5.41 -5.38
CA CYS A 67 7.94 -6.53 -4.62
C CYS A 67 9.42 -6.32 -4.28
N ARG A 68 10.22 -5.79 -5.23
CA ARG A 68 11.64 -5.49 -4.99
C ARG A 68 11.83 -4.40 -3.94
N SER A 69 11.06 -3.31 -4.05
CA SER A 69 11.13 -2.18 -3.12
C SER A 69 10.65 -2.58 -1.72
N PHE A 70 9.57 -3.36 -1.64
CA PHE A 70 9.10 -3.92 -0.38
C PHE A 70 10.18 -4.76 0.30
N ASN A 71 10.80 -5.71 -0.40
CA ASN A 71 11.85 -6.56 0.17
C ASN A 71 13.06 -5.72 0.64
N LEU A 72 13.43 -4.68 -0.10
CA LEU A 72 14.51 -3.78 0.27
C LEU A 72 14.19 -3.01 1.55
N LEU A 73 13.02 -2.39 1.63
CA LEU A 73 12.60 -1.58 2.78
C LEU A 73 12.31 -2.43 4.02
N LEU A 74 11.78 -3.64 3.82
CA LEU A 74 11.59 -4.62 4.88
C LEU A 74 12.94 -5.04 5.46
N SER A 75 13.96 -5.22 4.61
CA SER A 75 15.34 -5.53 5.05
C SER A 75 15.98 -4.36 5.82
N ASP A 76 15.56 -3.12 5.56
CA ASP A 76 15.94 -1.90 6.28
C ASP A 76 15.14 -1.70 7.58
N ALA A 77 14.39 -2.73 8.02
CA ALA A 77 13.53 -2.71 9.21
C ALA A 77 12.50 -1.57 9.23
N ARG A 78 12.05 -1.12 8.04
CA ARG A 78 10.99 -0.12 7.93
C ARG A 78 9.62 -0.74 8.09
N LEU A 79 8.69 0.08 8.58
CA LEU A 79 7.27 -0.23 8.72
C LEU A 79 6.55 -0.10 7.38
N VAL A 80 6.83 -1.06 6.49
CA VAL A 80 6.35 -1.05 5.10
C VAL A 80 5.25 -2.10 4.89
N GLY A 81 4.18 -1.70 4.20
CA GLY A 81 3.12 -2.56 3.70
C GLY A 81 3.22 -2.74 2.19
N LEU A 82 2.79 -3.89 1.68
CA LEU A 82 2.68 -4.17 0.25
C LEU A 82 1.23 -4.52 -0.09
N LEU A 83 0.65 -3.77 -1.03
CA LEU A 83 -0.64 -4.05 -1.64
C LEU A 83 -0.41 -4.45 -3.10
N LEU A 84 -0.92 -5.60 -3.52
CA LEU A 84 -0.85 -6.05 -4.91
C LEU A 84 -2.26 -6.09 -5.50
N LEU A 85 -2.43 -5.42 -6.64
CA LEU A 85 -3.64 -5.40 -7.46
C LEU A 85 -3.41 -6.20 -8.76
#